data_AF-A0A1F6BDI1-F1
#
_entry.id   AF-A0A1F6BDI1-F1
#
_cell.length_a   1.000
_cell.length_b   1.000
_cell.length_c   1.000
_cell.angle_alpha   90.00
_cell.angle_beta   90.00
_cell.angle_gamma   90.00
#
_symmetry.space_group_name_H-M   'P 1'
#
loop_
_entity.id
_entity.type
_entity.pdbx_description
1 polymer ?
#
loop_
_entity_poly.entity_id
_entity_poly.type
_entity_poly.pdbx_seq_one_letter_code
_entity_poly.pdbx_strand_id
1 'polypeptide(L)'
;MFKTHDDAIRKILLEKESNADWGRILDHHRNMIARIQHERLIHLLVTIFVGLVMSIASFITIVAQNPRLLIIAAPLIVLFIAYILHYRFLENTTQKWYSLEDEMVSRLS
;
A
#
# COMPACT_ATOMS: atom_id res chain seq x y z
N MET A 1 8.40 11.63 3.32
CA MET A 1 7.15 11.85 2.56
C MET A 1 5.93 11.63 3.43
N PHE A 2 5.63 10.40 3.90
CA PHE A 2 4.46 10.13 4.75
C PHE A 2 4.54 10.72 6.17
N LYS A 3 5.71 10.61 6.85
CA LYS A 3 5.91 11.20 8.19
C LYS A 3 5.75 12.72 8.21
N THR A 4 6.24 13.39 7.17
CA THR A 4 6.21 14.85 7.06
C THR A 4 4.79 15.41 6.94
N HIS A 5 3.88 14.64 6.32
CA HIS A 5 2.45 15.01 6.25
C HIS A 5 1.73 14.75 7.58
N ASP A 6 2.04 13.62 8.24
CA ASP A 6 1.50 13.27 9.57
C ASP A 6 1.91 14.30 10.63
N ASP A 7 3.18 14.70 10.65
CA ASP A 7 3.72 15.68 11.59
C ASP A 7 3.11 17.08 11.34
N ALA A 8 2.85 17.44 10.09
CA ALA A 8 2.20 18.71 9.75
C ALA A 8 0.74 18.73 10.22
N ILE A 9 -0.02 17.66 9.98
CA ILE A 9 -1.42 17.55 10.43
C ILE A 9 -1.49 17.50 11.96
N ARG A 10 -0.61 16.73 12.62
CA ARG A 10 -0.52 16.68 14.09
C ARG A 10 -0.18 18.05 14.68
N LYS A 11 0.70 18.81 14.04
CA LYS A 11 1.06 20.17 14.50
C LYS A 11 -0.14 21.12 14.41
N ILE A 12 -0.88 21.10 13.30
CA ILE A 12 -2.09 21.93 13.11
C ILE A 12 -3.19 21.51 14.11
N LEU A 13 -3.36 20.21 14.37
CA LEU A 13 -4.28 19.68 15.39
C LEU A 13 -3.90 20.10 16.81
N LEU A 14 -2.60 20.16 17.13
CA LEU A 14 -2.09 20.55 18.45
C LEU A 14 -2.13 22.06 18.68
N GLU A 15 -1.90 22.87 17.65
CA GLU A 15 -1.87 24.34 17.74
C GLU A 15 -3.27 24.98 17.70
N LYS A 16 -4.33 24.19 17.45
CA LYS A 16 -5.73 24.63 17.51
C LYS A 16 -5.98 25.92 16.70
N GLU A 17 -5.30 26.04 15.55
CA GLU A 17 -5.44 27.21 14.69
C GLU A 17 -6.89 27.35 14.21
N SER A 18 -7.58 28.33 14.78
CA SER A 18 -9.00 28.62 14.57
C SER A 18 -9.36 29.07 13.15
N ASN A 19 -8.37 29.22 12.26
CA ASN A 19 -8.54 29.71 10.88
C ASN A 19 -7.92 28.77 9.83
N ALA A 20 -7.55 27.55 10.22
CA ALA A 20 -7.09 26.55 9.26
C ALA A 20 -8.26 26.14 8.35
N ASP A 21 -8.06 26.17 7.04
CA ASP A 21 -9.04 25.73 6.04
C ASP A 21 -9.09 24.19 6.03
N TRP A 22 -9.71 23.64 7.07
CA TRP A 22 -9.83 22.20 7.32
C TRP A 22 -10.45 21.45 6.13
N GLY A 23 -11.31 22.11 5.35
CA GLY A 23 -11.88 21.55 4.13
C GLY A 23 -10.80 21.23 3.08
N ARG A 24 -9.86 22.17 2.84
CA ARG A 24 -8.73 21.94 1.92
C ARG A 24 -7.73 20.91 2.44
N ILE A 25 -7.49 20.88 3.75
CA ILE A 25 -6.55 19.91 4.37
C ILE A 25 -7.14 18.49 4.27
N LEU A 26 -8.43 18.33 4.58
CA LEU A 26 -9.12 17.04 4.48
C LEU A 26 -9.17 16.55 3.03
N ASP A 27 -9.46 17.44 2.08
CA ASP A 27 -9.47 17.08 0.65
C ASP A 27 -8.07 16.65 0.16
N HIS A 28 -7.01 17.31 0.63
CA HIS A 28 -5.65 16.88 0.34
C HIS A 28 -5.32 15.51 0.94
N HIS A 29 -5.70 15.27 2.20
CA HIS A 29 -5.51 13.98 2.90
C HIS A 29 -6.24 12.84 2.18
N ARG A 30 -7.48 13.07 1.75
CA ARG A 30 -8.27 12.10 0.96
C ARG A 30 -7.64 11.78 -0.37
N ASN A 31 -7.16 12.79 -1.10
CA ASN A 31 -6.39 12.57 -2.33
C ASN A 31 -5.12 11.72 -2.06
N MET A 32 -4.51 11.93 -0.90
CA MET A 32 -3.35 11.17 -0.46
C MET A 32 -3.68 9.70 -0.13
N ILE A 33 -4.79 9.44 0.57
CA ILE A 33 -5.32 8.09 0.78
C ILE A 33 -5.64 7.41 -0.56
N ALA A 34 -6.29 8.12 -1.50
CA ALA A 34 -6.65 7.59 -2.81
C ALA A 34 -5.41 7.17 -3.62
N ARG A 35 -4.30 7.93 -3.54
CA ARG A 35 -3.03 7.53 -4.16
C ARG A 35 -2.48 6.23 -3.59
N ILE A 36 -2.52 6.05 -2.26
CA ILE A 36 -2.06 4.81 -1.61
C ILE A 36 -2.97 3.64 -2.01
N GLN A 37 -4.29 3.84 -2.07
CA GLN A 37 -5.23 2.82 -2.55
C GLN A 37 -4.92 2.40 -4.00
N HIS A 38 -4.62 3.35 -4.88
CA HIS A 38 -4.25 3.06 -6.26
C HIS A 38 -2.96 2.23 -6.35
N GLU A 39 -1.93 2.59 -5.58
CA GLU A 39 -0.68 1.82 -5.52
C GLU A 39 -0.90 0.39 -4.98
N ARG A 40 -1.77 0.22 -3.97
CA ARG A 40 -2.17 -1.10 -3.45
C ARG A 40 -2.86 -1.95 -4.51
N LEU A 41 -3.74 -1.37 -5.31
CA LEU A 41 -4.45 -2.09 -6.38
C LEU A 41 -3.49 -2.59 -7.46
N ILE A 42 -2.54 -1.74 -7.88
CA ILE A 42 -1.49 -2.15 -8.82
C ILE A 42 -0.61 -3.25 -8.21
N HIS A 43 -0.22 -3.12 -6.94
CA HIS A 43 0.57 -4.15 -6.26
C HIS A 43 -0.16 -5.48 -6.19
N LEU A 44 -1.46 -5.46 -5.88
CA LEU A 44 -2.29 -6.65 -5.85
C LEU A 44 -2.36 -7.30 -7.24
N LEU A 45 -2.59 -6.50 -8.29
CA LEU A 45 -2.65 -6.98 -9.67
C LEU A 45 -1.34 -7.65 -10.09
N VAL A 46 -0.20 -7.01 -9.84
CA VAL A 46 1.12 -7.57 -10.16
C VAL A 46 1.39 -8.84 -9.34
N THR A 47 1.01 -8.86 -8.06
CA THR A 47 1.18 -10.04 -7.19
C THR A 47 0.37 -11.24 -7.69
N ILE A 48 -0.89 -11.01 -8.07
CA ILE A 48 -1.75 -12.05 -8.65
C ILE A 48 -1.17 -12.56 -9.97
N PHE A 49 -0.69 -11.66 -10.84
CA PHE A 49 -0.07 -12.04 -12.11
C PHE A 49 1.19 -12.89 -11.91
N VAL A 50 2.09 -12.47 -11.02
CA VAL A 50 3.30 -13.24 -10.68
C VAL A 50 2.93 -14.60 -10.09
N GLY A 51 1.95 -14.66 -9.18
CA GLY A 51 1.46 -15.92 -8.60
C GLY A 51 0.85 -16.86 -9.66
N LEU A 52 0.14 -16.31 -10.64
CA LEU A 52 -0.44 -17.08 -11.74
C LEU A 52 0.65 -17.68 -12.63
N VAL A 53 1.62 -16.86 -13.07
CA VAL A 53 2.76 -17.32 -13.88
C VAL A 53 3.57 -18.39 -13.13
N MET A 54 3.82 -18.18 -11.84
CA MET A 54 4.52 -19.14 -10.99
C MET A 54 3.75 -20.47 -10.84
N SER A 55 2.43 -20.41 -10.74
CA SER A 55 1.57 -21.61 -10.70
C SER A 55 1.65 -22.40 -12.01
N ILE A 56 1.59 -21.72 -13.16
CA ILE A 56 1.73 -22.34 -14.48
C ILE A 56 3.14 -22.94 -14.65
N ALA A 57 4.18 -22.21 -14.27
CA ALA A 57 5.57 -22.68 -14.32
C ALA A 57 5.77 -23.92 -13.43
N SER A 58 5.15 -23.95 -12.25
CA SER A 58 5.19 -25.10 -11.34
C SER A 58 4.49 -26.31 -11.95
N PHE A 59 3.31 -26.11 -12.57
CA PHE A 59 2.59 -27.17 -13.28
C PHE A 59 3.42 -27.76 -14.43
N ILE A 60 4.02 -26.93 -15.26
CA ILE A 60 4.90 -27.37 -16.36
C ILE A 60 6.11 -28.14 -15.82
N THR A 61 6.71 -27.68 -14.72
CA THR A 61 7.86 -28.36 -14.08
C THR A 61 7.50 -29.80 -13.67
N ILE A 62 6.31 -29.99 -13.09
CA ILE A 62 5.82 -31.31 -12.66
C ILE A 62 5.60 -32.23 -13.87
N VAL A 63 4.92 -31.73 -14.91
CA VAL A 63 4.61 -32.51 -16.12
C VAL A 63 5.89 -32.87 -16.90
N ALA A 64 6.83 -31.94 -17.03
CA ALA A 64 8.09 -32.15 -17.74
C ALA A 64 9.13 -32.95 -16.93
N GLN A 65 8.85 -33.25 -15.66
CA GLN A 65 9.76 -33.92 -14.70
C GLN A 65 11.18 -33.31 -14.66
N ASN A 66 11.30 -32.01 -14.92
CA ASN A 66 12.58 -31.34 -15.00
C ASN A 66 12.68 -30.22 -13.97
N PRO A 67 13.20 -30.50 -12.76
CA PRO A 67 13.26 -29.52 -11.67
C PRO A 67 14.16 -28.32 -11.97
N ARG A 68 14.99 -28.38 -13.02
CA ARG A 68 15.83 -27.25 -13.44
C ARG A 68 15.01 -26.03 -13.88
N LEU A 69 13.75 -26.23 -14.28
CA LEU A 69 12.82 -25.15 -14.62
C LEU A 69 12.50 -24.24 -13.41
N LEU A 70 12.67 -24.72 -12.17
CA LEU A 70 12.50 -23.90 -10.97
C LEU A 70 13.56 -22.80 -10.83
N ILE A 71 14.74 -22.96 -11.44
CA ILE A 71 15.79 -21.94 -11.41
C ILE A 71 15.31 -20.66 -12.11
N ILE A 72 14.53 -20.80 -13.19
CA ILE A 72 13.91 -19.68 -13.90
C ILE A 72 12.79 -19.05 -13.05
N ALA A 73 12.16 -19.82 -12.17
CA ALA A 73 11.15 -19.33 -11.23
C ALA A 73 11.74 -18.62 -9.99
N ALA A 74 13.02 -18.83 -9.66
CA ALA A 74 13.67 -18.20 -8.51
C ALA A 74 13.53 -16.66 -8.46
N PRO A 75 13.81 -15.90 -9.54
CA PRO A 75 13.58 -14.45 -9.54
C PRO A 75 12.10 -14.07 -9.34
N LEU A 76 11.16 -14.88 -9.87
CA LEU A 76 9.72 -14.67 -9.65
C LEU A 76 9.34 -14.87 -8.17
N ILE A 77 9.96 -15.83 -7.47
CA ILE A 77 9.74 -16.06 -6.04
C ILE A 77 10.25 -14.89 -5.21
N VAL A 78 11.46 -14.42 -5.49
CA VAL A 78 12.03 -13.24 -4.81
C VAL A 78 11.14 -12.02 -5.01
N LEU A 79 10.70 -11.78 -6.26
CA LEU A 79 9.78 -10.70 -6.58
C LEU A 79 8.46 -10.84 -5.82
N PHE A 80 7.87 -12.03 -5.81
CA PHE A 80 6.60 -12.30 -5.12
C PHE A 80 6.68 -12.01 -3.61
N ILE A 81 7.75 -12.46 -2.94
CA ILE A 81 7.96 -12.19 -1.51
C ILE A 81 8.14 -10.70 -1.26
N ALA A 82 8.97 -10.02 -2.06
CA ALA A 82 9.19 -8.58 -1.94
C ALA A 82 7.88 -7.79 -2.09
N TYR A 83 7.03 -8.19 -3.04
CA TYR A 83 5.72 -7.57 -3.27
C TYR A 83 4.75 -7.80 -2.12
N ILE A 84 4.71 -9.00 -1.52
CA ILE A 84 3.90 -9.26 -0.32
C ILE A 84 4.34 -8.37 0.85
N LEU A 85 5.64 -8.22 1.06
CA LEU A 85 6.17 -7.36 2.13
C LEU A 85 5.81 -5.89 1.89
N HIS A 86 5.97 -5.40 0.66
CA HIS A 86 5.58 -4.03 0.29
C HIS A 86 4.07 -3.79 0.48
N TYR A 87 3.24 -4.76 0.12
CA TYR A 87 1.79 -4.68 0.31
C TYR A 87 1.42 -4.51 1.79
N ARG A 88 2.03 -5.28 2.69
CA ARG A 88 1.79 -5.16 4.15
C ARG A 88 2.22 -3.81 4.71
N PHE A 89 3.33 -3.25 4.19
CA PHE A 89 3.78 -1.92 4.59
C PHE A 89 2.80 -0.83 4.17
N LEU A 90 2.29 -0.90 2.93
CA LEU A 90 1.28 0.03 2.43
C LEU A 90 -0.04 -0.07 3.19
N GLU A 91 -0.49 -1.28 3.50
CA GLU A 91 -1.72 -1.50 4.27
C GLU A 91 -1.65 -0.88 5.66
N ASN A 92 -0.59 -1.14 6.41
CA ASN A 92 -0.38 -0.55 7.74
C ASN A 92 -0.34 0.99 7.70
N THR A 93 0.23 1.56 6.63
CA THR A 93 0.28 3.01 6.45
C THR A 93 -1.12 3.57 6.17
N THR A 94 -1.90 2.90 5.32
CA THR A 94 -3.27 3.31 4.98
C THR A 94 -4.17 3.27 6.22
N GLN A 95 -4.08 2.22 7.04
CA GLN A 95 -4.87 2.08 8.27
C GLN A 95 -4.61 3.22 9.27
N LYS A 96 -3.35 3.61 9.44
CA LYS A 96 -3.00 4.77 10.27
C LYS A 96 -3.61 6.07 9.74
N TRP A 97 -3.67 6.22 8.42
CA TRP A 97 -4.18 7.43 7.77
C TRP A 97 -5.70 7.55 7.84
N TYR A 98 -6.43 6.43 7.84
CA TYR A 98 -7.86 6.43 8.16
C TYR A 98 -8.14 6.84 9.60
N SER A 99 -7.38 6.31 10.57
CA SER A 99 -7.53 6.71 11.97
C SER A 99 -7.27 8.21 12.17
N LEU A 100 -6.33 8.79 11.40
CA LEU A 100 -6.05 10.23 11.43
C LEU A 100 -7.19 11.03 10.78
N GLU A 101 -7.80 10.51 9.71
CA GLU A 101 -8.98 11.12 9.08
C GLU A 101 -10.17 11.17 10.05
N ASP A 102 -10.45 10.06 10.74
CA ASP A 102 -11.52 9.99 11.73
C ASP A 102 -11.31 10.99 12.88
N GLU A 103 -10.06 11.13 13.36
CA GLU A 103 -9.72 12.13 14.39
C GLU A 103 -9.96 13.56 13.88
N MET A 104 -9.55 13.89 12.66
CA MET A 104 -9.81 15.19 12.05
C MET A 104 -11.31 15.49 11.89
N VAL A 105 -12.09 14.52 11.40
CA VAL A 105 -13.54 14.68 11.22
C VAL A 105 -14.25 14.87 12.57
N SER A 106 -13.84 14.14 13.61
CA SER A 106 -14.42 14.27 14.96
C SER A 106 -14.21 15.65 15.60
N ARG A 107 -13.20 16.40 15.15
CA ARG A 107 -12.91 17.77 15.62
C ARG A 107 -13.72 18.83 14.87
N LEU A 108 -14.26 18.48 13.70
CA LEU A 108 -15.07 19.34 12.83
C LEU A 108 -16.58 19.21 13.10
N SER A 109 -17.02 18.09 13.70
CA SER A 109 -18.40 17.85 14.16
C SER A 109 -18.65 18.39 15.56
#